data_AF-A0A969EJF3-F1
#
_entry.id   AF-A0A969EJF3-F1
#
_cell.length_a   1.000
_cell.length_b   1.000
_cell.length_c   1.000
_cell.angle_alpha   90.00
_cell.angle_beta   90.00
_cell.angle_gamma   90.00
#
_symmetry.space_group_name_H-M   'P 1'
#
loop_
_entity.id
_entity.type
_entity.pdbx_description
1 polymer ?
#
loop_
_entity_poly.entity_id
_entity_poly.type
_entity_poly.pdbx_seq_one_letter_code
_entity_poly.pdbx_strand_id
1 'polypeptide(L)'
;MSSFNAVKVLKGNIKVGKGASTPRKILVTLQFGFSILLIVGTIVIYQQIEYVKKRDIGYDREKLLMVWTNSELENGYKALKQDLIQSGAVESMTKSNSPITDIFSSNTIDWPGKLEEQRVSFTTIATEYDYLKTMRIKLLDGRDFSEDYKSDTLSLLINKKAQEIMGMEDPVGKQ
;
A
#
# COMPACT_ATOMS: atom_id res chain seq x y z
N MET A 1 74.72 38.46 24.54
CA MET A 1 74.55 37.04 24.22
C MET A 1 74.53 36.24 25.51
N SER A 2 73.74 35.16 25.54
CA SER A 2 73.66 34.16 26.62
C SER A 2 72.91 34.54 27.91
N SER A 3 71.60 34.26 27.88
CA SER A 3 71.03 33.35 28.87
C SER A 3 69.92 32.50 28.22
N PHE A 4 70.35 31.67 27.26
CA PHE A 4 69.52 30.56 26.78
C PHE A 4 69.44 29.53 27.92
N ASN A 5 68.31 29.53 28.61
CA ASN A 5 68.07 28.66 29.75
C ASN A 5 67.69 27.26 29.25
N ALA A 6 68.69 26.47 28.84
CA ALA A 6 68.56 25.14 28.22
C ALA A 6 67.78 24.12 29.09
N VAL A 7 67.66 24.37 30.39
CA VAL A 7 66.90 23.52 31.34
C VAL A 7 65.38 23.57 31.08
N LYS A 8 64.86 24.66 30.49
CA LYS A 8 63.42 24.80 30.22
C LYS A 8 62.97 24.03 28.97
N VAL A 9 63.91 23.64 28.11
CA VAL A 9 63.65 22.91 26.86
C VAL A 9 63.82 21.39 27.04
N LEU A 10 64.69 20.96 27.96
CA LEU A 10 64.93 19.56 28.32
C LEU A 10 63.95 19.00 29.37
N LYS A 11 63.33 19.84 30.21
CA LYS A 11 62.16 19.46 31.02
C LYS A 11 60.91 19.54 30.15
N GLY A 12 60.77 18.54 29.28
CA GLY A 12 59.62 18.35 28.40
C GLY A 12 58.30 18.68 29.09
N ASN A 13 57.76 19.82 28.75
CA ASN A 13 56.38 20.20 29.02
C ASN A 13 55.84 20.91 27.79
N ILE A 14 55.98 20.27 26.63
CA ILE A 14 54.92 20.39 25.63
C ILE A 14 53.74 19.61 26.23
N LYS A 15 52.99 20.25 27.13
CA LYS A 15 51.62 19.83 27.38
C LYS A 15 50.86 20.14 26.09
N VAL A 16 50.98 19.26 25.09
CA VAL A 16 49.97 19.12 24.04
C VAL A 16 48.68 18.94 24.81
N GLY A 17 47.88 20.00 24.86
CA GLY A 17 46.85 20.16 25.87
C GLY A 17 45.96 18.93 25.93
N LYS A 18 45.66 18.45 27.14
CA LYS A 18 44.67 17.40 27.40
C LYS A 18 43.31 17.64 26.72
N GLY A 19 43.05 18.85 26.19
CA GLY A 19 41.86 19.23 25.42
C GLY A 19 41.95 19.09 23.88
N ALA A 20 43.11 18.84 23.26
CA ALA A 20 43.22 18.74 21.80
C ALA A 20 42.59 17.43 21.23
N SER A 21 42.44 16.39 22.08
CA SER A 21 41.82 15.12 21.69
C SER A 21 40.29 15.09 21.85
N THR A 22 39.72 15.99 22.65
CA THR A 22 38.29 16.04 22.97
C THR A 22 37.39 16.33 21.75
N PRO A 23 37.65 17.38 20.92
CA PRO A 23 36.80 17.64 19.76
C PRO A 23 36.88 16.52 18.71
N ARG A 24 38.06 15.92 18.52
CA ARG A 24 38.23 14.78 17.62
C ARG A 24 37.46 13.55 18.10
N LYS A 25 37.52 13.24 19.39
CA LYS A 25 36.78 12.10 19.97
C LYS A 25 35.27 12.28 19.84
N ILE A 26 34.75 13.49 20.11
CA ILE A 26 33.32 13.80 19.95
C ILE A 26 32.88 13.62 18.49
N LEU A 27 33.66 14.16 17.55
CA LEU A 27 33.36 14.05 16.12
C LEU A 27 33.32 12.59 15.65
N VAL A 28 34.28 11.77 16.10
CA VAL A 28 34.35 10.35 15.76
C VAL A 28 33.18 9.57 16.38
N THR A 29 32.83 9.83 17.64
CA THR A 29 31.67 9.19 18.28
C THR A 29 30.35 9.56 17.59
N LEU A 30 30.17 10.82 17.20
CA LEU A 30 29.01 11.26 16.42
C LEU A 30 28.96 10.59 15.04
N GLN A 31 30.08 10.50 14.35
CA GLN A 31 30.18 9.82 13.06
C GLN A 31 29.73 8.36 13.17
N PHE A 32 30.25 7.61 14.14
CA PHE A 32 29.81 6.24 14.39
C PHE A 32 28.33 6.16 14.78
N GLY A 33 27.83 7.11 15.57
CA GLY A 33 26.40 7.22 15.91
C GLY A 33 25.52 7.39 14.67
N PHE A 34 25.88 8.31 13.77
CA PHE A 34 25.17 8.49 12.50
C PHE A 34 25.24 7.26 11.61
N SER A 35 26.39 6.59 11.53
CA SER A 35 26.52 5.34 10.77
C SER A 35 25.60 4.25 11.31
N ILE A 36 25.54 4.06 12.64
CA ILE A 36 24.64 3.08 13.27
C ILE A 36 23.17 3.45 12.99
N LEU A 37 22.80 4.73 13.13
CA LEU A 37 21.45 5.20 12.87
C LEU A 37 21.03 4.92 11.42
N LEU A 38 21.90 5.19 10.45
CA LEU A 38 21.63 4.92 9.03
C LEU A 38 21.49 3.42 8.74
N ILE A 39 22.34 2.58 9.35
CA ILE A 39 22.26 1.12 9.22
C ILE A 39 20.92 0.62 9.76
N VAL A 40 20.55 1.02 10.99
CA VAL A 40 19.27 0.65 11.60
C VAL A 40 18.10 1.15 10.77
N GLY A 41 18.15 2.40 10.30
CA GLY A 41 17.12 2.98 9.43
C GLY A 41 16.92 2.17 8.14
N THR A 42 18.02 1.75 7.52
CA THR A 42 17.99 0.92 6.30
C THR A 42 17.37 -0.45 6.57
N ILE A 43 17.73 -1.09 7.69
CA ILE A 43 17.15 -2.37 8.10
C ILE A 43 15.65 -2.24 8.35
N VAL A 44 15.20 -1.19 9.03
CA VAL A 44 13.77 -0.94 9.29
C VAL A 44 13.01 -0.72 7.99
N ILE A 45 13.54 0.09 7.06
CA ILE A 45 12.91 0.30 5.74
C ILE A 45 12.83 -1.03 4.97
N TYR A 46 13.90 -1.83 4.99
CA TYR A 46 13.91 -3.13 4.33
C TYR A 46 12.84 -4.07 4.92
N GLN A 47 12.72 -4.12 6.25
CA GLN A 47 11.70 -4.91 6.93
C GLN A 47 10.28 -4.41 6.60
N GLN A 48 10.07 -3.10 6.48
CA GLN A 48 8.78 -2.53 6.06
C GLN A 48 8.43 -2.94 4.63
N ILE A 49 9.38 -2.88 3.69
CA ILE A 49 9.17 -3.30 2.30
C ILE A 49 8.81 -4.78 2.24
N GLU A 50 9.55 -5.65 2.95
CA GLU A 50 9.27 -7.08 3.00
C GLU A 50 7.90 -7.37 3.63
N TYR A 51 7.55 -6.66 4.71
CA TYR A 51 6.25 -6.78 5.34
C TYR A 51 5.11 -6.41 4.38
N VAL A 52 5.21 -5.28 3.68
CA VAL A 52 4.21 -4.83 2.71
C VAL A 52 4.10 -5.79 1.53
N LYS A 53 5.21 -6.36 1.06
CA LYS A 53 5.21 -7.35 -0.02
C LYS A 53 4.51 -8.65 0.38
N LYS A 54 4.79 -9.16 1.58
CA LYS A 54 4.28 -10.45 2.10
C LYS A 54 2.89 -10.35 2.73
N ARG A 55 2.43 -9.15 3.04
CA ARG A 55 1.08 -8.93 3.56
C ARG A 55 0.06 -9.47 2.57
N ASP A 56 -0.88 -10.24 3.08
CA ASP A 56 -2.07 -10.63 2.34
C ASP A 56 -2.90 -9.37 2.07
N ILE A 57 -3.07 -9.06 0.79
CA ILE A 57 -3.82 -7.89 0.32
C ILE A 57 -5.28 -8.23 0.01
N GLY A 58 -5.71 -9.47 0.23
CA GLY A 58 -7.10 -9.91 0.09
C GLY A 58 -7.51 -10.28 -1.33
N TYR A 59 -6.59 -10.25 -2.30
CA TYR A 59 -6.78 -10.74 -3.66
C TYR A 59 -5.50 -11.40 -4.16
N ASP A 60 -5.63 -12.32 -5.12
CA ASP A 60 -4.49 -13.03 -5.70
C ASP A 60 -3.81 -12.18 -6.77
N ARG A 61 -2.54 -11.86 -6.59
CA ARG A 61 -1.74 -11.11 -7.58
C ARG A 61 -1.16 -12.01 -8.66
N GLU A 62 -1.09 -13.31 -8.42
CA GLU A 62 -0.49 -14.24 -9.34
C GLU A 62 -1.43 -14.50 -10.52
N LYS A 63 -0.88 -14.54 -11.74
CA LYS A 63 -1.60 -14.89 -12.96
C LYS A 63 -2.76 -13.94 -13.35
N LEU A 64 -2.75 -12.71 -12.83
CA LEU A 64 -3.62 -11.64 -13.33
C LEU A 64 -2.95 -10.89 -14.49
N LEU A 65 -3.71 -10.68 -15.56
CA LEU A 65 -3.33 -9.83 -16.68
C LEU A 65 -4.34 -8.70 -16.81
N MET A 66 -3.82 -7.49 -16.99
CA MET A 66 -4.61 -6.28 -17.20
C MET A 66 -4.35 -5.72 -18.58
N VAL A 67 -5.42 -5.43 -19.29
CA VAL A 67 -5.39 -4.80 -20.60
C VAL A 67 -6.31 -3.59 -20.57
N TRP A 68 -5.82 -2.45 -21.04
CA TRP A 68 -6.64 -1.25 -21.17
C TRP A 68 -7.69 -1.47 -22.27
N THR A 69 -8.95 -1.21 -21.94
CA THR A 69 -10.04 -1.30 -22.92
C THR A 69 -9.94 -0.18 -23.96
N ASN A 70 -10.44 -0.44 -25.16
CA ASN A 70 -10.62 0.55 -26.23
C ASN A 70 -12.04 0.37 -26.82
N SER A 71 -12.44 1.23 -27.76
CA SER A 71 -13.79 1.18 -28.34
C SER A 71 -14.12 -0.15 -29.03
N GLU A 72 -13.13 -0.82 -29.62
CA GLU A 72 -13.34 -2.10 -30.30
C GLU A 72 -13.55 -3.24 -29.31
N LEU A 73 -12.70 -3.31 -28.28
CA LEU A 73 -12.83 -4.26 -27.16
C LEU A 73 -14.13 -4.06 -26.41
N GLU A 74 -14.57 -2.81 -26.25
CA GLU A 74 -15.82 -2.50 -25.55
C GLU A 74 -17.04 -3.09 -26.28
N ASN A 75 -17.08 -2.96 -27.61
CA ASN A 75 -18.15 -3.52 -28.44
C ASN A 75 -18.09 -5.06 -28.51
N GLY A 76 -16.88 -5.64 -28.48
CA GLY A 76 -16.65 -7.09 -28.60
C GLY A 76 -16.50 -7.84 -27.27
N TYR A 77 -16.63 -7.17 -26.12
CA TYR A 77 -16.22 -7.71 -24.81
C TYR A 77 -16.83 -9.08 -24.49
N LYS A 78 -18.15 -9.24 -24.69
CA LYS A 78 -18.84 -10.49 -24.37
C LYS A 78 -18.37 -11.67 -25.22
N ALA A 79 -18.21 -11.45 -26.53
CA ALA A 79 -17.71 -12.46 -27.44
C ALA A 79 -16.26 -12.84 -27.11
N LEU A 80 -15.40 -11.84 -26.89
CA LEU A 80 -14.01 -12.06 -26.49
C LEU A 80 -13.89 -12.84 -25.18
N LYS A 81 -14.65 -12.45 -24.14
CA LYS A 81 -14.69 -13.15 -22.86
C LYS A 81 -15.07 -14.61 -23.05
N GLN A 82 -16.11 -14.86 -23.84
CA GLN A 82 -16.61 -16.20 -24.10
C GLN A 82 -15.56 -17.07 -24.83
N ASP A 83 -14.92 -16.54 -25.87
CA ASP A 83 -13.90 -17.25 -26.66
C ASP A 83 -12.63 -17.55 -25.83
N LEU A 84 -12.17 -16.60 -25.01
CA LEU A 84 -10.99 -16.78 -24.16
C LEU A 84 -11.23 -17.82 -23.06
N ILE A 85 -12.43 -17.85 -22.48
CA ILE A 85 -12.81 -18.86 -21.48
C ILE A 85 -12.97 -20.23 -22.15
N GLN A 86 -13.66 -20.32 -23.29
CA GLN A 86 -13.87 -21.59 -23.99
C GLN A 86 -12.58 -22.20 -24.54
N SER A 87 -11.65 -21.37 -25.01
CA SER A 87 -10.33 -21.84 -25.45
C SER A 87 -9.43 -22.31 -24.30
N GLY A 88 -9.82 -22.06 -23.05
CA GLY A 88 -9.02 -22.38 -21.87
C GLY A 88 -7.80 -21.48 -21.67
N ALA A 89 -7.71 -20.37 -22.43
CA ALA A 89 -6.62 -19.42 -22.30
C ALA A 89 -6.67 -18.64 -20.97
N VAL A 90 -7.89 -18.41 -20.46
CA VAL A 90 -8.13 -17.77 -19.16
C VAL A 90 -9.20 -18.55 -18.37
N GLU A 91 -9.06 -18.56 -17.05
CA GLU A 91 -10.05 -19.17 -16.15
C GLU A 91 -11.30 -18.28 -15.99
N SER A 92 -11.09 -16.96 -15.99
CA SER A 92 -12.14 -15.95 -15.86
C SER A 92 -11.67 -14.61 -16.40
N MET A 93 -12.62 -13.75 -16.74
CA MET A 93 -12.37 -12.41 -17.26
C MET A 93 -13.47 -11.47 -16.76
N THR A 94 -13.04 -10.30 -16.33
CA THR A 94 -13.92 -9.21 -15.89
C THR A 94 -13.41 -7.88 -16.46
N LYS A 95 -14.24 -6.84 -16.36
CA LYS A 95 -13.89 -5.47 -16.72
C LYS A 95 -14.16 -4.58 -15.53
N SER A 96 -13.32 -3.58 -15.30
CA SER A 96 -13.53 -2.56 -14.28
C SER A 96 -13.19 -1.18 -14.83
N ASN A 97 -13.76 -0.14 -14.21
CA ASN A 97 -13.45 1.25 -14.54
C ASN A 97 -12.05 1.68 -14.08
N SER A 98 -11.41 0.89 -13.21
CA SER A 98 -10.08 1.16 -12.67
C SER A 98 -9.32 -0.12 -12.32
N PRO A 99 -7.98 -0.08 -12.35
CA PRO A 99 -7.14 -1.08 -11.70
C PRO A 99 -7.50 -1.25 -10.22
N ILE A 100 -7.43 -2.48 -9.69
CA ILE A 100 -7.55 -2.71 -8.23
C ILE A 100 -6.42 -2.04 -7.42
N THR A 101 -5.32 -1.69 -8.10
CA THR A 101 -4.14 -1.06 -7.53
C THR A 101 -4.17 0.47 -7.60
N ASP A 102 -5.22 1.08 -8.14
CA ASP A 102 -5.31 2.53 -8.35
C ASP A 102 -6.70 3.07 -8.01
N ILE A 103 -6.81 4.39 -7.83
CA ILE A 103 -8.04 5.06 -7.39
C ILE A 103 -8.48 6.04 -8.48
N PHE A 104 -9.49 5.67 -9.26
CA PHE A 104 -10.05 6.56 -10.29
C PHE A 104 -11.38 7.20 -9.87
N SER A 105 -11.99 6.73 -8.79
CA SER A 105 -13.29 7.23 -8.34
C SER A 105 -13.40 7.22 -6.83
N SER A 106 -13.90 8.32 -6.28
CA SER A 106 -14.19 8.50 -4.88
C SER A 106 -15.58 9.11 -4.77
N ASN A 107 -16.49 8.40 -4.10
CA ASN A 107 -17.89 8.78 -4.00
C ASN A 107 -18.25 9.01 -2.53
N THR A 108 -19.19 9.92 -2.29
CA THR A 108 -19.86 10.00 -1.00
C THR A 108 -21.06 9.08 -1.06
N ILE A 109 -21.16 8.16 -0.11
CA ILE A 109 -22.27 7.21 0.01
C ILE A 109 -23.06 7.62 1.25
N ASP A 110 -24.37 7.60 1.18
CA ASP A 110 -25.25 7.78 2.33
C ASP A 110 -25.81 6.43 2.74
N TRP A 111 -26.03 6.25 4.05
CA TRP A 111 -26.56 5.02 4.60
C TRP A 111 -27.33 5.28 5.91
N PRO A 112 -28.23 4.37 6.32
CA PRO A 112 -28.98 4.51 7.56
C PRO A 112 -28.05 4.62 8.77
N GLY A 113 -28.20 5.69 9.55
CA GLY A 113 -27.40 5.94 10.76
C GLY A 113 -26.15 6.79 10.55
N LYS A 114 -25.85 7.22 9.32
CA LYS A 114 -24.79 8.21 9.06
C LYS A 114 -25.15 9.56 9.68
N LEU A 115 -24.25 10.12 10.48
CA LEU A 115 -24.41 11.47 11.04
C LEU A 115 -24.22 12.53 9.94
N GLU A 116 -24.98 13.63 9.97
CA GLU A 116 -24.88 14.69 8.94
C GLU A 116 -23.48 15.32 8.84
N GLU A 117 -22.76 15.36 9.96
CA GLU A 117 -21.38 15.85 10.05
C GLU A 117 -20.32 14.83 9.57
N GLN A 118 -20.71 13.57 9.38
CA GLN A 118 -19.82 12.50 8.96
C GLN A 118 -19.55 12.57 7.45
N ARG A 119 -18.52 13.33 7.07
CA ARG A 119 -18.01 13.40 5.69
C ARG A 119 -17.04 12.26 5.41
N VAL A 120 -17.57 11.11 4.99
CA VAL A 120 -16.76 9.96 4.56
C VAL A 120 -16.86 9.82 3.04
N SER A 121 -15.69 9.71 2.41
CA SER A 121 -15.58 9.36 0.99
C SER A 121 -15.08 7.92 0.85
N PHE A 122 -15.73 7.16 0.00
CA PHE A 122 -15.38 5.78 -0.33
C PHE A 122 -14.78 5.72 -1.72
N THR A 123 -13.65 5.05 -1.85
CA THR A 123 -13.18 4.59 -3.15
C THR A 123 -14.13 3.53 -3.67
N THR A 124 -14.58 3.70 -4.91
CA THR A 124 -15.52 2.78 -5.56
C THR A 124 -14.92 2.28 -6.87
N ILE A 125 -15.06 0.99 -7.12
CA ILE A 125 -14.70 0.38 -8.39
C ILE A 125 -16.00 -0.11 -9.01
N ALA A 126 -16.32 0.39 -10.20
CA ALA A 126 -17.42 -0.13 -11.00
C ALA A 126 -16.88 -1.30 -11.84
N THR A 127 -17.55 -2.44 -11.75
CA THR A 127 -17.07 -3.70 -12.35
C THR A 127 -18.19 -4.38 -13.12
N GLU A 128 -17.80 -5.20 -14.08
CA GLU A 128 -18.68 -6.21 -14.65
C GLU A 128 -18.76 -7.43 -13.70
N TYR A 129 -19.58 -8.41 -14.05
CA TYR A 129 -19.67 -9.69 -13.34
C TYR A 129 -18.33 -10.44 -13.27
N ASP A 130 -18.26 -11.44 -12.38
CA ASP A 130 -17.08 -12.27 -12.10
C ASP A 130 -15.87 -11.49 -11.53
N TYR A 131 -16.06 -10.30 -10.97
CA TYR A 131 -14.93 -9.53 -10.45
C TYR A 131 -14.24 -10.23 -9.28
N LEU A 132 -15.00 -10.69 -8.28
CA LEU A 132 -14.43 -11.41 -7.12
C LEU A 132 -13.82 -12.74 -7.56
N LYS A 133 -14.48 -13.45 -8.49
CA LYS A 133 -13.97 -14.69 -9.07
C LYS A 133 -12.63 -14.48 -9.77
N THR A 134 -12.54 -13.46 -10.62
CA THR A 134 -11.32 -13.15 -11.39
C THR A 134 -10.17 -12.74 -10.48
N MET A 135 -10.45 -11.90 -9.48
CA MET A 135 -9.45 -11.45 -8.49
C MET A 135 -9.20 -12.48 -7.37
N ARG A 136 -9.96 -13.57 -7.34
CA ARG A 136 -9.97 -14.57 -6.27
C ARG A 136 -10.15 -13.95 -4.88
N ILE A 137 -11.00 -12.94 -4.78
CA ILE A 137 -11.35 -12.29 -3.52
C ILE A 137 -12.28 -13.22 -2.74
N LYS A 138 -11.94 -13.48 -1.48
CA LYS A 138 -12.78 -14.28 -0.60
C LYS A 138 -14.00 -13.47 -0.15
N LEU A 139 -15.18 -13.91 -0.57
CA LEU A 139 -16.44 -13.41 -0.04
C LEU A 139 -16.66 -13.95 1.39
N LEU A 140 -17.11 -13.08 2.28
CA LEU A 140 -17.35 -13.42 3.69
C LEU A 140 -18.82 -13.67 3.97
N ASP A 141 -19.69 -12.89 3.32
CA ASP A 141 -21.13 -12.95 3.45
C ASP A 141 -21.79 -12.39 2.18
N GLY A 142 -23.05 -12.74 1.93
CA GLY A 142 -23.80 -12.34 0.75
C GLY A 142 -23.44 -13.12 -0.52
N ARG A 143 -23.40 -12.43 -1.67
CA ARG A 143 -23.08 -13.01 -2.99
C ARG A 143 -22.32 -12.04 -3.88
N ASP A 144 -21.60 -12.56 -4.88
CA ASP A 144 -21.06 -11.74 -5.97
C ASP A 144 -22.18 -11.28 -6.93
N PHE A 145 -21.86 -10.33 -7.79
CA PHE A 145 -22.74 -9.88 -8.86
C PHE A 145 -22.99 -11.02 -9.86
N SER A 146 -24.23 -11.17 -10.31
CA SER A 146 -24.62 -12.18 -11.30
C SER A 146 -25.60 -11.62 -12.32
N GLU A 147 -25.48 -12.09 -13.56
CA GLU A 147 -26.39 -11.79 -14.67
C GLU A 147 -27.84 -12.18 -14.38
N ASP A 148 -28.06 -13.12 -13.46
CA ASP A 148 -29.39 -13.58 -13.05
C ASP A 148 -30.17 -12.49 -12.29
N TYR A 149 -29.49 -11.47 -11.76
CA TYR A 149 -30.08 -10.44 -10.90
C TYR A 149 -29.90 -9.04 -11.50
N LYS A 150 -30.91 -8.58 -12.25
CA LYS A 150 -30.90 -7.23 -12.86
C LYS A 150 -30.73 -6.07 -11.85
N SER A 151 -31.11 -6.30 -10.59
CA SER A 151 -30.92 -5.33 -9.48
C SER A 151 -29.45 -5.07 -9.13
N ASP A 152 -28.52 -5.90 -9.60
CA ASP A 152 -27.09 -5.79 -9.27
C ASP A 152 -26.47 -4.49 -9.76
N THR A 153 -27.06 -3.86 -10.78
CA THR A 153 -26.68 -2.53 -11.27
C THR A 153 -26.68 -1.46 -10.17
N LEU A 154 -27.50 -1.63 -9.12
CA LEU A 154 -27.59 -0.70 -7.98
C LEU A 154 -27.01 -1.29 -6.69
N SER A 155 -26.47 -2.50 -6.73
CA SER A 155 -25.97 -3.20 -5.55
C SER A 155 -24.50 -2.84 -5.30
N LEU A 156 -24.08 -2.87 -4.04
CA LEU A 156 -22.71 -2.58 -3.63
C LEU A 156 -22.12 -3.75 -2.87
N LEU A 157 -20.86 -4.06 -3.17
CA LEU A 157 -20.02 -4.92 -2.35
C LEU A 157 -19.06 -4.06 -1.55
N ILE A 158 -19.07 -4.23 -0.24
CA ILE A 158 -18.24 -3.47 0.68
C ILE A 158 -17.21 -4.38 1.35
N ASN A 159 -16.04 -3.84 1.64
CA ASN A 159 -15.04 -4.56 2.43
C ASN A 159 -15.31 -4.39 3.93
N LYS A 160 -14.61 -5.19 4.75
CA LYS A 160 -14.71 -5.12 6.22
C LYS A 160 -14.52 -3.70 6.77
N LYS A 161 -13.59 -2.93 6.19
CA LYS A 161 -13.28 -1.60 6.71
C LYS A 161 -14.40 -0.60 6.44
N ALA A 162 -15.05 -0.70 5.28
CA ALA A 162 -16.23 0.08 4.96
C ALA A 162 -17.38 -0.28 5.91
N GLN A 163 -17.62 -1.57 6.15
CA GLN A 163 -18.62 -2.04 7.12
C GLN A 163 -18.37 -1.46 8.53
N GLU A 164 -17.12 -1.51 9.02
CA GLU A 164 -16.73 -0.91 10.31
C GLU A 164 -17.00 0.60 10.36
N ILE A 165 -16.66 1.34 9.31
CA ILE A 165 -16.87 2.80 9.23
C ILE A 165 -18.37 3.14 9.20
N MET A 166 -19.15 2.31 8.51
CA MET A 166 -20.60 2.47 8.43
C MET A 166 -21.31 2.07 9.72
N GLY A 167 -20.64 1.33 10.62
CA GLY A 167 -21.23 0.85 11.88
C GLY A 167 -22.31 -0.20 11.68
N MET A 168 -22.28 -0.94 10.57
CA MET A 168 -23.29 -1.95 10.23
C MET A 168 -22.85 -3.35 10.65
N GLU A 169 -23.59 -3.99 11.56
CA GLU A 169 -23.32 -5.39 11.92
C GLU A 169 -23.71 -6.38 10.79
N ASP A 170 -24.86 -6.15 10.16
CA ASP A 170 -25.37 -6.95 9.04
C ASP A 170 -25.72 -6.04 7.83
N PRO A 171 -24.78 -5.87 6.89
CA PRO A 171 -24.96 -5.00 5.74
C PRO A 171 -25.75 -5.66 4.60
N VAL A 172 -25.96 -6.98 4.62
CA VAL A 172 -26.55 -7.70 3.48
C VAL A 172 -28.03 -7.34 3.34
N GLY A 173 -28.43 -6.86 2.16
CA GLY A 173 -29.81 -6.48 1.87
C GLY A 173 -30.26 -5.14 2.46
N LYS A 174 -29.35 -4.36 3.05
CA LYS A 174 -29.63 -2.99 3.50
C LYS A 174 -29.57 -2.01 2.33
N GLN A 175 -30.38 -0.95 2.42
CA GLN A 175 -30.41 0.17 1.48
C GLN A 175 -29.70 1.38 2.08
#